data_AF-A0A0A9AUI8-F1
#
_entry.id   AF-A0A0A9AUI8-F1
#
_cell.length_a   1.000
_cell.length_b   1.000
_cell.length_c   1.000
_cell.angle_alpha   90.00
_cell.angle_beta   90.00
_cell.angle_gamma   90.00
#
_symmetry.space_group_name_H-M   'P 1'
#
loop_
_entity.id
_entity.type
_entity.pdbx_description
1 polymer ?
#
loop_
_entity_poly.entity_id
_entity_poly.type
_entity_poly.pdbx_seq_one_letter_code
_entity_poly.pdbx_strand_id
1 'polypeptide(L)'
;MTDEELGQYAEKFQKTGFTGPLNYYRMLDMNWRLTAPWNGAKITVPAKFILGEKDIGLRSFGTQQYVKSGGLKTSVPDLEVVIIEGHHFLQQEQAERVNSEILSFLDRFTTSSEEASA
;
A
#
# COMPACT_ATOMS: atom_id res chain seq x y z
N MET A 1 13.98 -14.32 0.78
CA MET A 1 13.06 -15.39 1.19
C MET A 1 13.85 -16.68 1.29
N THR A 2 13.77 -17.35 2.43
CA THR A 2 14.37 -18.67 2.66
C THR A 2 13.43 -19.78 2.17
N ASP A 3 13.95 -21.00 2.03
CA ASP A 3 13.14 -22.17 1.67
C ASP A 3 12.08 -22.49 2.74
N GLU A 4 12.38 -22.22 4.01
CA GLU A 4 11.44 -22.39 5.11
C GLU A 4 10.25 -21.43 4.97
N GLU A 5 10.52 -20.14 4.74
CA GLU A 5 9.47 -19.14 4.53
C GLU A 5 8.60 -19.50 3.32
N LEU A 6 9.22 -19.92 2.21
CA LEU A 6 8.49 -20.39 1.03
C LEU A 6 7.62 -21.61 1.34
N GLY A 7 8.15 -22.58 2.11
CA GLY A 7 7.44 -23.77 2.55
C GLY A 7 6.16 -23.43 3.34
N GLN A 8 6.22 -22.43 4.22
CA GLN A 8 5.05 -21.98 4.98
C GLN A 8 3.93 -21.42 4.09
N TYR A 9 4.27 -20.69 3.02
CA TYR A 9 3.27 -20.24 2.04
C TYR A 9 2.70 -21.43 1.25
N ALA A 10 3.57 -22.32 0.77
CA ALA A 10 3.16 -23.48 -0.02
C ALA A 10 2.18 -24.38 0.75
N GLU A 11 2.48 -24.70 2.00
CA GLU A 11 1.63 -25.54 2.86
C GLU A 11 0.24 -24.92 3.04
N LYS A 12 0.17 -23.61 3.32
CA LYS A 12 -1.11 -22.90 3.52
C LYS A 12 -1.97 -22.95 2.25
N PHE A 13 -1.39 -22.62 1.10
CA PHE A 13 -2.12 -22.64 -0.16
C PHE A 13 -2.47 -24.05 -0.63
N GLN A 14 -1.68 -25.07 -0.30
CA GLN A 14 -2.02 -26.47 -0.55
C GLN A 14 -3.27 -26.89 0.24
N LYS A 15 -3.42 -26.41 1.48
CA LYS A 15 -4.57 -26.69 2.33
C LYS A 15 -5.83 -25.92 1.92
N THR A 16 -5.71 -24.64 1.60
CA THR A 16 -6.88 -23.77 1.33
C THR A 16 -7.26 -23.69 -0.14
N GLY A 17 -6.34 -24.05 -1.04
CA GLY A 17 -6.41 -23.71 -2.46
C GLY A 17 -6.35 -22.21 -2.71
N PHE A 18 -6.57 -21.82 -3.97
CA PHE A 18 -6.48 -20.42 -4.43
C PHE A 18 -7.83 -19.75 -4.68
N THR A 19 -8.96 -20.47 -4.54
CA THR A 19 -10.29 -19.93 -4.84
C THR A 19 -10.62 -18.69 -4.02
N GLY A 20 -10.36 -18.70 -2.72
CA GLY A 20 -10.62 -17.55 -1.84
C GLY A 20 -9.87 -16.30 -2.29
N PRO A 21 -8.52 -16.35 -2.41
CA PRO A 21 -7.73 -15.22 -2.90
C PRO A 21 -8.11 -14.76 -4.32
N LEU A 22 -8.41 -15.69 -5.24
CA LEU A 22 -8.83 -15.34 -6.61
C LEU A 22 -10.22 -14.72 -6.67
N ASN A 23 -11.10 -14.96 -5.70
CA ASN A 23 -12.43 -14.34 -5.66
C ASN A 23 -12.36 -12.82 -5.50
N TYR A 24 -11.29 -12.26 -4.93
CA TYR A 24 -11.10 -10.80 -4.87
C TYR A 24 -11.04 -10.18 -6.27
N TYR A 25 -10.38 -10.86 -7.22
CA TYR A 25 -10.31 -10.42 -8.62
C TYR A 25 -11.64 -10.58 -9.35
N ARG A 26 -12.38 -11.66 -9.07
CA ARG A 26 -13.72 -11.90 -9.65
C ARG A 26 -14.74 -10.83 -9.22
N MET A 27 -14.47 -10.15 -8.10
CA MET A 27 -15.32 -9.13 -7.53
C MET A 27 -15.01 -7.70 -8.02
N LEU A 28 -13.94 -7.48 -8.80
CA LEU A 28 -13.49 -6.13 -9.17
C LEU A 28 -14.60 -5.28 -9.84
N ASP A 29 -15.31 -5.82 -10.82
CA ASP A 29 -16.39 -5.09 -11.52
C ASP A 29 -17.54 -4.72 -10.59
N MET A 30 -17.89 -5.61 -9.66
CA MET A 30 -18.95 -5.35 -8.71
C MET A 30 -18.49 -4.37 -7.62
N ASN A 31 -17.23 -4.42 -7.19
CA ASN A 31 -16.67 -3.43 -6.27
C ASN A 31 -16.73 -2.04 -6.91
N TRP A 32 -16.41 -1.92 -8.19
CA TRP A 32 -16.54 -0.67 -8.94
C TRP A 32 -17.98 -0.14 -8.93
N ARG A 33 -18.99 -1.00 -9.15
CA ARG A 33 -20.41 -0.60 -9.08
C ARG A 33 -20.83 -0.18 -7.69
N LEU A 34 -20.46 -0.96 -6.67
CA LEU A 34 -20.82 -0.70 -5.29
C LEU A 34 -20.16 0.57 -4.74
N THR A 35 -18.99 0.94 -5.27
CA THR A 35 -18.27 2.15 -4.86
C THR A 35 -18.73 3.43 -5.57
N ALA A 36 -19.75 3.36 -6.44
CA ALA A 36 -20.32 4.53 -7.12
C ALA A 36 -20.71 5.70 -6.18
N PRO A 37 -21.26 5.49 -4.96
CA PRO A 37 -21.58 6.59 -4.05
C PRO A 37 -20.36 7.42 -3.60
N TRP A 38 -19.15 6.89 -3.70
CA TRP A 38 -17.90 7.58 -3.34
C TRP A 38 -17.20 8.23 -4.53
N ASN A 39 -17.85 8.27 -5.71
CA ASN A 39 -17.26 8.91 -6.87
C ASN A 39 -16.94 10.39 -6.59
N GLY A 40 -15.66 10.77 -6.73
CA GLY A 40 -15.17 12.12 -6.44
C GLY A 40 -14.87 12.42 -4.97
N ALA A 41 -15.24 11.52 -4.04
CA ALA A 41 -14.91 11.67 -2.63
C ALA A 41 -13.38 11.65 -2.41
N LYS A 42 -12.93 12.39 -1.39
CA LYS A 42 -11.51 12.46 -1.02
C LYS A 42 -11.25 11.58 0.21
N ILE A 43 -10.08 10.96 0.25
CA ILE A 43 -9.58 10.28 1.44
C ILE A 43 -8.92 11.36 2.30
N THR A 44 -9.48 11.60 3.49
CA THR A 44 -9.03 12.67 4.40
C THR A 44 -8.11 12.17 5.51
N VAL A 45 -7.95 10.86 5.66
CA VAL A 45 -6.99 10.26 6.60
C VAL A 45 -5.58 10.52 6.07
N PRO A 46 -4.65 11.02 6.91
CA PRO A 46 -3.25 11.13 6.54
C PRO A 46 -2.71 9.77 6.08
N ALA A 47 -2.01 9.74 4.95
CA ALA A 47 -1.54 8.50 4.35
C ALA A 47 -0.09 8.60 3.88
N LYS A 48 0.60 7.46 3.92
CA LYS A 48 1.92 7.29 3.30
C LYS A 48 1.89 6.11 2.35
N PHE A 49 2.27 6.36 1.10
CA PHE A 49 2.34 5.33 0.08
C PHE A 49 3.81 5.02 -0.25
N ILE A 50 4.22 3.80 0.11
CA ILE A 50 5.58 3.28 -0.06
C ILE A 50 5.57 2.34 -1.28
N LEU A 51 6.42 2.62 -2.26
CA LEU A 51 6.47 1.92 -3.54
C LEU A 51 7.88 1.39 -3.83
N GLY A 52 7.96 0.20 -4.43
CA GLY A 52 9.18 -0.32 -5.03
C GLY A 52 9.38 0.27 -6.44
N GLU A 53 10.59 0.76 -6.74
CA GLU A 53 10.94 1.31 -8.06
C GLU A 53 10.76 0.29 -9.21
N LYS A 54 10.93 -1.00 -8.89
CA LYS A 54 10.84 -2.12 -9.83
C LYS A 54 9.51 -2.86 -9.72
N ASP A 55 8.55 -2.37 -8.93
CA ASP A 55 7.21 -2.96 -8.82
C ASP A 55 6.47 -2.88 -10.16
N ILE A 56 5.94 -4.03 -10.61
CA ILE A 56 5.09 -4.11 -11.79
C ILE A 56 3.81 -3.29 -11.64
N GLY A 57 3.23 -3.21 -10.44
CA GLY A 57 2.04 -2.41 -10.15
C GLY A 57 2.26 -0.92 -10.41
N LEU A 58 3.44 -0.40 -10.04
CA LEU A 58 3.82 0.98 -10.33
C LEU A 58 3.90 1.22 -11.85
N ARG A 59 4.44 0.26 -12.60
CA ARG A 59 4.62 0.34 -14.06
C ARG A 59 3.36 0.05 -14.86
N SER A 60 2.29 -0.42 -14.22
CA SER A 60 1.05 -0.83 -14.89
C SER A 60 -0.01 0.26 -14.87
N PHE A 61 -0.93 0.21 -15.83
CA PHE A 61 -2.20 0.97 -15.84
C PHE A 61 -2.07 2.49 -15.61
N GLY A 62 -0.93 3.09 -15.95
CA GLY A 62 -0.68 4.53 -15.74
C GLY A 62 -0.41 4.93 -14.28
N THR A 63 -0.27 3.99 -13.35
CA THR A 63 -0.06 4.25 -11.91
C THR A 63 1.12 5.19 -11.66
N GLN A 64 2.27 4.95 -12.30
CA GLN A 64 3.44 5.82 -12.15
C GLN A 64 3.14 7.27 -12.54
N GLN A 65 2.40 7.49 -13.62
CA GLN A 65 2.03 8.83 -14.07
C GLN A 65 1.01 9.47 -13.12
N TYR A 66 0.03 8.71 -12.62
CA TYR A 66 -0.96 9.19 -11.65
C TYR A 66 -0.31 9.63 -10.32
N VAL A 67 0.70 8.90 -9.86
CA VAL A 67 1.50 9.26 -8.68
C VAL A 67 2.37 10.49 -8.95
N LYS A 68 3.20 10.46 -10.01
CA LYS A 68 4.19 11.52 -10.29
C LYS A 68 3.56 12.85 -10.70
N SER A 69 2.40 12.83 -11.36
CA SER A 69 1.68 14.05 -11.77
C SER A 69 0.97 14.76 -10.62
N GLY A 70 0.92 14.16 -9.42
CA GLY A 70 0.12 14.66 -8.31
C GLY A 70 -1.37 14.28 -8.39
N GLY A 71 -1.80 13.53 -9.42
CA GLY A 71 -3.17 13.03 -9.53
C GLY A 71 -3.62 12.29 -8.28
N LEU A 72 -2.77 11.42 -7.73
CA LEU A 72 -3.07 10.72 -6.48
C LEU A 72 -3.25 11.68 -5.28
N LYS A 73 -2.42 12.73 -5.18
CA LYS A 73 -2.56 13.76 -4.14
C LYS A 73 -3.87 14.56 -4.27
N THR A 74 -4.43 14.68 -5.48
CA THR A 74 -5.76 15.30 -5.62
C THR A 74 -6.85 14.47 -4.97
N SER A 75 -6.70 13.14 -4.88
CA SER A 75 -7.67 12.22 -4.27
C SER A 75 -7.39 11.98 -2.78
N VAL A 76 -6.13 12.10 -2.36
CA VAL A 76 -5.64 11.97 -0.98
C VAL A 76 -4.81 13.21 -0.63
N PRO A 77 -5.43 14.28 -0.10
CA PRO A 77 -4.73 15.56 0.08
C PRO A 77 -3.54 15.51 1.03
N ASP A 78 -3.64 14.78 2.14
CA ASP A 78 -2.54 14.56 3.10
C ASP A 78 -1.82 13.24 2.79
N LEU A 79 -1.15 13.22 1.64
CA LEU A 79 -0.40 12.06 1.16
C LEU A 79 1.10 12.33 1.08
N GLU A 80 1.86 11.49 1.77
CA GLU A 80 3.28 11.27 1.51
C GLU A 80 3.47 10.13 0.50
N VAL A 81 4.40 10.30 -0.43
CA VAL A 81 4.80 9.26 -1.37
C VAL A 81 6.30 9.06 -1.26
N VAL A 82 6.73 7.82 -1.11
CA VAL A 82 8.14 7.44 -1.14
C VAL A 82 8.33 6.27 -2.09
N ILE A 83 9.30 6.38 -2.97
CA ILE A 83 9.71 5.31 -3.88
C ILE A 83 11.11 4.89 -3.45
N ILE A 84 11.27 3.62 -3.09
CA ILE A 84 12.54 3.02 -2.67
C ILE A 84 12.94 1.90 -3.63
N GLU A 85 14.19 1.46 -3.57
CA GLU A 85 14.61 0.27 -4.31
C GLU A 85 13.76 -0.94 -3.88
N GLY A 86 13.41 -1.82 -4.82
CA GLY A 86 12.67 -3.05 -4.54
C GLY A 86 11.54 -3.29 -5.54
N HIS A 87 10.90 -4.45 -5.42
CA HIS A 87 9.80 -4.88 -6.29
C HIS A 87 8.48 -4.88 -5.51
N HIS A 88 7.64 -5.89 -5.74
CA HIS A 88 6.27 -5.95 -5.23
C HIS A 88 6.21 -6.35 -3.75
N PHE A 89 7.09 -7.23 -3.28
CA PHE A 89 7.12 -7.70 -1.89
C PHE A 89 8.08 -6.87 -1.05
N LEU A 90 7.89 -5.55 -1.12
CA LEU A 90 8.84 -4.56 -0.62
C LEU A 90 9.16 -4.71 0.87
N GLN A 91 8.17 -5.06 1.68
CA GLN A 91 8.31 -5.31 3.11
C GLN A 91 9.18 -6.53 3.43
N GLN A 92 9.36 -7.46 2.50
CA GLN A 92 10.27 -8.60 2.64
C GLN A 92 11.65 -8.29 2.05
N GLU A 93 11.70 -7.55 0.94
CA GLU A 93 12.95 -7.19 0.25
C GLU A 93 13.74 -6.10 0.98
N GLN A 94 13.05 -5.17 1.64
CA GLN A 94 13.59 -3.96 2.25
C GLN A 94 12.98 -3.72 3.64
N ALA A 95 12.94 -4.76 4.47
CA ALA A 95 12.23 -4.77 5.75
C ALA A 95 12.61 -3.58 6.65
N GLU A 96 13.91 -3.31 6.83
CA GLU A 96 14.42 -2.23 7.67
C GLU A 96 14.01 -0.86 7.13
N ARG A 97 14.07 -0.69 5.81
CA ARG A 97 13.69 0.56 5.16
C ARG A 97 12.19 0.81 5.29
N VAL A 98 11.36 -0.20 5.04
CA VAL A 98 9.90 -0.10 5.22
C VAL A 98 9.55 0.17 6.68
N ASN A 99 10.17 -0.51 7.64
CA ASN A 99 9.98 -0.25 9.06
C ASN A 99 10.31 1.20 9.43
N SER A 100 11.42 1.73 8.93
CA SER A 100 11.82 3.12 9.17
C SER A 100 10.82 4.13 8.58
N GLU A 101 10.28 3.85 7.38
CA GLU A 101 9.26 4.69 6.76
C GLU A 101 7.93 4.68 7.51
N ILE A 102 7.55 3.54 8.10
CA ILE A 102 6.37 3.40 8.95
C ILE A 102 6.57 4.18 10.26
N LEU A 103 7.67 3.96 10.97
CA LEU A 103 7.93 4.62 12.25
C LEU A 103 8.00 6.14 12.11
N SER A 104 8.76 6.64 11.13
CA SER A 104 8.84 8.08 10.85
C SER A 104 7.49 8.72 10.51
N PHE A 105 6.59 7.97 9.87
CA PHE A 105 5.24 8.47 9.60
C PHE A 105 4.40 8.54 10.88
N LEU A 106 4.47 7.52 11.73
CA LEU A 106 3.74 7.47 12.99
C LEU A 106 4.23 8.53 13.99
N ASP A 107 5.54 8.81 14.01
CA ASP A 107 6.13 9.81 14.90
C ASP A 107 5.56 11.22 14.68
N ARG A 108 5.10 11.54 13.46
CA ARG A 108 4.43 12.82 13.15
C ARG A 108 3.18 13.07 14.02
N PHE A 109 2.56 12.01 14.54
CA PHE A 109 1.32 12.09 15.29
C PHE A 109 1.52 11.96 16.80
N THR A 110 2.70 11.50 17.25
CA THR A 110 2.98 11.27 18.67
C THR A 110 3.56 12.49 19.37
N THR A 111 4.16 13.45 18.63
CA THR A 111 4.77 14.66 19.23
C THR A 111 3.77 15.76 19.62
N SER A 112 2.46 15.56 19.42
CA SER A 112 1.44 16.59 19.69
C SER A 112 0.88 16.60 21.12
N SER A 113 1.25 15.65 21.99
CA SER A 113 0.71 15.56 23.35
C SER A 113 1.49 16.36 24.42
N GLU A 114 2.68 16.88 24.13
CA GLU A 114 3.48 17.63 25.12
C GLU A 114 3.30 19.16 25.06
N GLU A 115 2.89 19.74 23.93
CA GLU A 115 2.75 21.21 23.80
C GLU A 115 1.37 21.75 24.20
N ALA A 116 0.36 20.89 24.39
CA ALA A 116 -0.99 21.32 24.80
C ALA A 116 -1.15 21.54 26.32
N SER A 117 -0.06 21.44 27.09
CA SER A 117 -0.08 21.52 28.57
C SER A 117 0.80 22.65 29.14
N ALA A 118 1.29 23.58 28.32
CA ALA A 118 2.12 24.72 28.74
C ALA A 118 1.36 26.06 28.62
#